data_AF-A0A8T3WGA5-F1
#
_entry.id   AF-A0A8T3WGA5-F1
#
_cell.length_a   1.000
_cell.length_b   1.000
_cell.length_c   1.000
_cell.angle_alpha   90.00
_cell.angle_beta   90.00
_cell.angle_gamma   90.00
#
_symmetry.space_group_name_H-M   'P 1'
#
loop_
_entity.id
_entity.type
_entity.pdbx_description
1 polymer ?
#
loop_
_entity_poly.entity_id
_entity_poly.type
_entity_poly.pdbx_seq_one_letter_code
_entity_poly.pdbx_strand_id
1 'polypeptide(L)' 'MATKTITITSEAYERLFAFKEPNESFSDVITKIMRKYSFLDLVGILSPGEAEKLEKNIKEIRKRMRDQLNKTALKLE' A
#
# COMPACT_ATOMS: atom_id res chain seq x y z
N MET A 1 22.22 -18.17 -10.27
CA MET A 1 21.82 -16.81 -10.66
C MET A 1 23.03 -15.90 -10.61
N ALA A 2 23.12 -14.88 -11.46
CA ALA A 2 24.15 -13.85 -11.33
C ALA A 2 23.78 -12.91 -10.18
N THR A 3 24.69 -12.70 -9.23
CA THR A 3 24.53 -11.76 -8.13
C THR A 3 25.15 -10.41 -8.48
N LYS A 4 24.60 -9.33 -7.93
CA LYS A 4 25.17 -7.97 -7.98
C LYS A 4 25.05 -7.35 -6.61
N THR A 5 26.14 -6.78 -6.11
CA THR A 5 26.14 -6.01 -4.86
C THR A 5 25.70 -4.58 -5.14
N ILE A 6 24.80 -4.05 -4.31
CA ILE A 6 24.39 -2.64 -4.33
C ILE A 6 24.64 -2.04 -2.94
N THR A 7 25.06 -0.79 -2.91
CA THR A 7 25.14 -0.01 -1.66
C THR A 7 23.85 0.78 -1.51
N ILE A 8 23.25 0.74 -0.32
CA ILE A 8 22.03 1.48 0.04
C ILE A 8 22.27 2.25 1.34
N THR A 9 21.44 3.26 1.62
CA THR A 9 21.48 3.97 2.91
C THR A 9 20.99 3.05 4.04
N SER A 10 21.43 3.30 5.28
CA SER A 10 20.97 2.55 6.46
C SER A 10 19.45 2.61 6.60
N GLU A 11 18.83 3.77 6.34
CA GLU A 11 17.38 3.94 6.34
C GLU A 11 16.69 3.04 5.30
N ALA A 12 17.24 2.91 4.09
CA ALA A 12 16.70 2.01 3.08
C ALA A 12 16.84 0.54 3.48
N TYR A 13 17.93 0.17 4.16
CA TYR A 13 18.10 -1.17 4.73
C TYR A 13 17.06 -1.47 5.81
N GLU A 14 16.85 -0.57 6.77
CA GLU A 14 15.85 -0.73 7.84
C GLU A 14 14.44 -0.88 7.29
N ARG A 15 14.07 -0.06 6.29
CA ARG A 15 12.79 -0.17 5.59
C ARG A 15 12.65 -1.54 4.92
N LEU A 16 13.67 -2.02 4.20
CA LEU A 16 13.63 -3.36 3.57
C LEU A 16 13.57 -4.49 4.61
N PHE A 17 14.24 -4.34 5.74
CA PHE A 17 14.21 -5.31 6.84
C PHE A 17 12.82 -5.41 7.47
N ALA A 18 12.12 -4.29 7.66
CA ALA A 18 10.75 -4.27 8.19
C ALA A 18 9.72 -4.96 7.26
N PHE A 19 9.98 -5.05 5.95
CA PHE A 19 9.13 -5.74 4.98
C PHE A 19 9.51 -7.21 4.71
N LYS A 20 10.61 -7.69 5.32
CA LYS A 20 11.15 -9.03 5.10
C LYS A 20 10.53 -10.05 6.06
N GLU A 21 9.91 -11.09 5.52
CA GLU A 21 9.52 -12.25 6.32
C GLU A 21 10.72 -13.12 6.73
N PRO A 22 10.61 -13.97 7.79
CA PRO A 22 11.75 -14.74 8.32
C PRO A 22 12.53 -15.50 7.25
N ASN A 23 11.82 -16.17 6.33
CA ASN A 23 12.42 -16.97 5.26
C ASN A 23 12.77 -16.19 3.96
N GLU A 24 12.46 -14.88 3.88
CA GLU A 24 12.53 -13.95 2.74
C GLU A 24 13.00 -14.46 1.34
N SER A 25 14.00 -13.84 0.68
CA SER A 25 15.13 -12.98 1.09
C SER A 25 15.02 -11.47 0.71
N PHE A 26 16.08 -10.65 0.90
CA PHE A 26 16.07 -9.23 0.50
C PHE A 26 15.89 -9.00 -1.01
N SER A 27 16.45 -9.89 -1.86
CA SER A 27 16.20 -9.81 -3.31
C SER A 27 14.72 -10.05 -3.62
N ASP A 28 14.09 -10.98 -2.92
CA ASP A 28 12.68 -11.30 -3.06
C ASP A 28 11.78 -10.15 -2.56
N VAL A 29 12.11 -9.50 -1.44
CA VAL A 29 11.45 -8.25 -0.99
C VAL A 29 11.54 -7.17 -2.08
N ILE A 30 12.72 -6.94 -2.65
CA ILE A 30 12.89 -5.94 -3.71
C ILE A 30 12.03 -6.30 -4.93
N THR A 31 12.01 -7.56 -5.38
CA THR A 31 11.16 -8.01 -6.50
C THR A 31 9.66 -7.94 -6.17
N LYS A 32 9.26 -8.20 -4.91
CA LYS A 32 7.88 -8.11 -4.39
C LYS A 32 7.37 -6.66 -4.37
N ILE A 33 8.23 -5.71 -4.00
CA ILE A 33 7.92 -4.26 -3.99
C ILE A 33 7.96 -3.67 -5.41
N MET A 34 8.96 -4.04 -6.20
CA MET A 34 9.15 -3.52 -7.57
C MET A 34 8.23 -4.20 -8.60
N ARG A 35 7.40 -5.16 -8.18
CA ARG A 35 6.36 -5.75 -9.01
C ARG A 35 5.38 -4.66 -9.45
N LYS A 36 5.38 -4.36 -10.75
CA LYS A 36 4.30 -3.60 -11.38
C LYS A 36 3.05 -4.47 -11.39
N TYR A 37 2.20 -4.34 -10.37
CA TYR A 37 0.84 -4.86 -10.42
C TYR A 37 0.11 -4.15 -11.57
N SER A 38 -0.38 -4.90 -12.55
CA SER A 38 -1.33 -4.35 -13.50
C SER A 38 -2.67 -4.24 -12.79
N PHE A 39 -3.39 -3.13 -12.94
CA PHE A 39 -4.78 -3.07 -12.48
C PHE A 39 -5.66 -4.11 -13.18
N LEU A 40 -5.24 -4.62 -14.35
CA LEU A 40 -5.88 -5.73 -15.05
C LEU A 40 -5.75 -7.06 -14.28
N ASP A 41 -4.69 -7.25 -13.49
CA ASP A 41 -4.52 -8.44 -12.63
C ASP A 41 -5.55 -8.50 -11.49
N LEU A 42 -6.24 -7.38 -11.22
CA LEU A 42 -7.29 -7.25 -10.20
C LEU A 42 -8.71 -7.34 -10.79
N VAL A 43 -8.86 -7.39 -12.12
CA VAL A 43 -10.16 -7.46 -12.79
C VAL A 43 -10.77 -8.85 -12.57
N GLY A 44 -12.01 -8.88 -12.06
CA GLY A 44 -12.74 -10.12 -11.80
C GLY A 44 -12.50 -10.74 -10.41
N ILE A 45 -11.64 -10.15 -9.57
CA ILE A 45 -11.44 -10.61 -8.17
C ILE A 45 -12.69 -10.35 -7.30
N LEU A 46 -13.40 -9.25 -7.56
CA LEU A 46 -14.61 -8.88 -6.82
C LEU A 46 -15.86 -9.13 -7.68
N SER A 47 -16.89 -9.73 -7.08
CA SER A 47 -18.23 -9.72 -7.66
C SER A 47 -18.81 -8.29 -7.68
N PRO A 48 -19.80 -7.99 -8.54
CA PRO A 48 -20.40 -6.66 -8.61
C PRO A 48 -20.91 -6.13 -7.26
N GLY A 49 -21.54 -6.98 -6.44
CA GLY A 49 -22.03 -6.60 -5.11
C GLY A 49 -20.92 -6.34 -4.08
N GLU A 50 -19.80 -7.06 -4.16
CA GLU A 50 -18.63 -6.79 -3.33
C GLU A 50 -17.93 -5.49 -3.73
N ALA A 51 -17.85 -5.22 -5.04
CA ALA A 51 -17.33 -3.97 -5.57
C ALA A 51 -18.18 -2.76 -5.13
N GLU A 52 -19.50 -2.84 -5.23
CA GLU A 52 -20.42 -1.78 -4.76
C GLU A 52 -20.30 -1.57 -3.24
N LYS A 53 -20.24 -2.65 -2.45
CA LYS A 53 -20.04 -2.58 -1.00
C LYS A 53 -18.70 -1.94 -0.63
N LEU A 54 -17.63 -2.28 -1.33
CA LEU A 54 -16.31 -1.68 -1.16
C LEU A 54 -16.34 -0.18 -1.51
N GLU A 55 -16.97 0.19 -2.63
CA GLU A 55 -17.08 1.58 -3.06
C GLU A 55 -17.87 2.42 -2.03
N LYS A 56 -18.98 1.90 -1.52
CA LYS A 56 -19.76 2.53 -0.45
C LYS A 56 -18.92 2.76 0.81
N ASN A 57 -18.20 1.75 1.28
CA ASN A 57 -17.33 1.86 2.45
C ASN A 57 -16.23 2.94 2.25
N ILE A 58 -15.60 2.99 1.07
CA ILE A 58 -14.60 4.00 0.73
C ILE A 58 -15.22 5.41 0.69
N LYS A 59 -16.42 5.57 0.12
CA LYS A 59 -17.17 6.85 0.12
C LYS A 59 -17.46 7.32 1.55
N GLU A 60 -17.91 6.43 2.43
CA GLU A 60 -18.20 6.74 3.84
C GLU A 60 -16.93 7.09 4.65
N ILE A 61 -15.81 6.40 4.44
CA ILE A 61 -14.53 6.75 5.07
C ILE A 61 -14.07 8.13 4.61
N ARG A 62 -14.07 8.40 3.29
CA ARG A 62 -13.69 9.70 2.73
C ARG A 62 -14.59 10.84 3.20
N LYS A 63 -15.90 10.59 3.36
CA LYS A 63 -16.83 11.56 3.95
C LYS A 63 -16.45 11.86 5.40
N ARG A 64 -16.29 10.83 6.26
CA ARG A 64 -15.88 11.00 7.66
C ARG A 64 -14.56 11.76 7.80
N MET A 65 -13.57 11.49 6.94
CA MET A 65 -12.30 12.23 6.95
C MET A 65 -12.50 13.72 6.63
N ARG A 66 -13.27 14.08 5.60
CA ARG A 66 -13.58 15.49 5.29
C ARG A 66 -14.37 16.17 6.41
N ASP A 67 -15.37 15.49 6.96
CA ASP A 67 -16.20 16.01 8.05
C ASP A 67 -15.36 16.29 9.32
N GLN A 68 -14.36 15.44 9.61
CA GLN A 68 -13.40 15.66 10.69
C GLN A 68 -12.47 16.85 10.40
N LEU A 69 -11.87 16.92 9.21
CA LEU A 69 -11.00 18.04 8.82
C LEU A 69 -11.73 19.39 8.90
N ASN A 70 -12.97 19.47 8.39
CA ASN A 70 -13.80 20.68 8.47
C ASN A 70 -14.11 21.06 9.93
N LYS A 71 -14.42 20.07 10.80
CA LYS A 71 -14.62 20.30 12.24
C LYS A 71 -13.36 20.76 12.97
N THR A 72 -12.18 20.40 12.48
CA THR A 72 -10.91 20.87 13.05
C THR A 72 -10.58 22.28 12.56
N ALA A 73 -10.82 22.60 11.29
CA ALA A 73 -10.66 23.96 10.75
C ALA A 73 -11.57 24.97 11.47
N LEU A 74 -12.86 24.65 11.63
CA LEU A 74 -13.85 25.47 12.36
C LEU A 74 -13.61 25.62 13.87
N LYS A 75 -12.52 25.05 14.41
CA LYS A 75 -12.07 25.20 15.80
C LYS A 75 -10.79 26.02 15.95
N LEU A 76 -10.23 26.47 14.83
CA LEU A 76 -9.00 27.26 14.74
C LEU A 76 -9.28 28.70 14.26
N GLU A 77 -10.55 29.01 13.99
CA GLU A 77 -11.13 30.36 13.83
C GLU A 77 -11.83 30.78 15.13
#